data_AF-A0A7D5RMG8-F1
#
_entry.id   AF-A0A7D5RMG8-F1
#
_cell.length_a   1.000
_cell.length_b   1.000
_cell.length_c   1.000
_cell.angle_alpha   90.00
_cell.angle_beta   90.00
_cell.angle_gamma   90.00
#
_symmetry.space_group_name_H-M   'P 1'
#
loop_
_entity.id
_entity.type
_entity.pdbx_description
1 polymer ?
#
loop_
_entity_poly.entity_id
_entity_poly.type
_entity_poly.pdbx_seq_one_letter_code
_entity_poly.pdbx_strand_id
1 'polypeptide(L)'
;MHQAIGRIQQKYPSVSKYYKIGVQTDTNGNVTSIDYRKDTQLHAQEQSEQGVYFLRTNMDVEEERIVWEIYNIIREIESTFRCLKTDLDLRPIYHKRDDATMAHLHLGILAYTVVNTVRQRLKVSGINHSWTEILRIARTQKMVTTRGTNMTDQLIEVRKSSVPTQDFQRILDVMGYKKYPFVKNL
;
A
#
# COMPACT_ATOMS: atom_id res chain seq x y z
N MET A 1 -11.29 -0.92 -29.16
CA MET A 1 -11.77 0.13 -28.22
C MET A 1 -13.02 -0.28 -27.43
N HIS A 2 -14.03 -0.93 -28.03
CA HIS A 2 -15.17 -1.52 -27.30
C HIS A 2 -14.76 -2.46 -26.15
N GLN A 3 -13.72 -3.28 -26.35
CA GLN A 3 -13.15 -4.12 -25.29
C GLN A 3 -12.51 -3.33 -24.15
N ALA A 4 -11.97 -2.13 -24.41
CA ALA A 4 -11.37 -1.28 -23.38
C ALA A 4 -12.44 -0.61 -22.50
N ILE A 5 -13.53 -0.14 -23.11
CA ILE A 5 -14.69 0.41 -22.39
C ILE A 5 -15.33 -0.69 -21.53
N GLY A 6 -15.55 -1.88 -22.09
CA GLY A 6 -16.04 -3.03 -21.34
C GLY A 6 -15.14 -3.40 -20.16
N ARG A 7 -13.81 -3.36 -20.34
CA ARG A 7 -12.84 -3.61 -19.26
C ARG A 7 -12.88 -2.56 -18.16
N ILE A 8 -13.10 -1.29 -18.51
CA ILE A 8 -13.29 -0.20 -17.53
C ILE A 8 -14.59 -0.41 -16.75
N GLN A 9 -15.69 -0.74 -17.42
CA GLN A 9 -16.96 -1.03 -16.77
C GLN A 9 -16.86 -2.27 -15.85
N GLN A 10 -16.17 -3.32 -16.30
CA GLN A 10 -15.90 -4.51 -15.48
C GLN A 10 -15.02 -4.20 -14.26
N LYS A 11 -14.06 -3.27 -14.38
CA LYS A 11 -13.21 -2.86 -13.27
C LYS A 11 -13.96 -2.04 -12.21
N TYR A 12 -15.01 -1.32 -12.61
CA TYR A 12 -15.79 -0.44 -11.72
C TYR A 12 -17.31 -0.70 -11.83
N PRO A 13 -17.77 -1.93 -11.54
CA PRO A 13 -19.16 -2.35 -11.82
C PRO A 13 -20.20 -1.60 -10.98
N SER A 14 -19.82 -1.16 -9.77
CA SER A 14 -20.69 -0.42 -8.84
C SER A 14 -21.06 0.98 -9.34
N VAL A 15 -20.20 1.59 -10.16
CA VAL A 15 -20.37 2.97 -10.65
C VAL A 15 -20.71 2.98 -12.15
N SER A 16 -20.25 1.98 -12.90
CA SER A 16 -20.43 1.92 -14.36
C SER A 16 -21.90 1.97 -14.79
N LYS A 17 -22.81 1.43 -13.98
CA LYS A 17 -24.26 1.43 -14.25
C LYS A 17 -24.86 2.84 -14.37
N TYR A 18 -24.23 3.86 -13.78
CA TYR A 18 -24.68 5.24 -13.86
C TYR A 18 -24.14 5.98 -15.09
N TYR A 19 -23.31 5.37 -15.93
CA TYR A 19 -22.68 6.05 -17.06
C TYR A 19 -23.08 5.39 -18.38
N LYS A 20 -23.70 6.17 -19.26
CA LYS A 20 -23.94 5.79 -20.66
C LYS A 20 -22.78 6.32 -21.49
N ILE A 21 -22.03 5.42 -22.13
CA ILE A 21 -20.87 5.75 -22.96
C ILE A 21 -21.24 5.43 -24.41
N GLY A 22 -21.36 6.47 -25.23
CA GLY A 22 -21.51 6.38 -26.68
C GLY A 22 -20.15 6.41 -27.37
N VAL A 23 -20.03 5.64 -28.46
CA VAL A 23 -18.82 5.59 -29.27
C VAL A 23 -19.25 5.82 -30.71
N GLN A 24 -18.68 6.83 -31.38
CA GLN A 24 -18.90 7.05 -32.79
C GLN A 24 -17.72 6.44 -33.57
N THR A 25 -18.04 5.75 -34.66
CA THR A 25 -17.05 5.12 -35.54
C THR A 25 -17.17 5.64 -36.96
N ASP A 26 -16.04 5.73 -37.66
CA ASP A 26 -16.02 5.98 -39.10
C ASP A 26 -16.48 4.76 -39.92
N THR A 27 -16.58 4.93 -41.23
CA THR A 27 -16.93 3.88 -42.21
C THR A 27 -15.94 2.71 -42.23
N ASN A 28 -14.75 2.89 -41.67
CA ASN A 28 -13.68 1.89 -41.57
C ASN A 28 -13.63 1.19 -40.21
N GLY A 29 -14.56 1.52 -39.29
CA GLY A 29 -14.63 0.94 -37.94
C GLY A 29 -13.65 1.54 -36.93
N ASN A 30 -12.97 2.64 -37.26
CA ASN A 30 -12.14 3.38 -36.32
C ASN A 30 -13.00 4.30 -35.47
N VAL A 31 -12.70 4.39 -34.18
CA VAL A 31 -13.42 5.30 -33.27
C VAL A 31 -12.97 6.74 -33.52
N THR A 32 -13.93 7.61 -33.79
CA THR A 32 -13.72 9.03 -34.07
C THR A 32 -14.06 9.93 -32.88
N SER A 33 -15.03 9.52 -32.05
CA SER A 33 -15.35 10.22 -30.80
C SER A 33 -15.92 9.29 -29.74
N ILE A 34 -15.80 9.72 -28.48
CA ILE A 34 -16.43 9.07 -27.32
C ILE A 34 -17.20 10.14 -26.56
N ASP A 35 -18.47 9.88 -26.31
CA ASP A 35 -19.34 10.73 -25.52
C ASP A 35 -19.79 9.95 -24.28
N TYR A 36 -19.87 10.60 -23.13
CA TYR A 36 -20.41 9.96 -21.93
C TYR A 36 -21.38 10.87 -21.19
N ARG A 37 -22.41 10.26 -20.61
CA ARG A 37 -23.39 10.95 -19.79
C ARG A 37 -23.65 10.16 -18.52
N LYS A 38 -23.57 10.86 -17.38
CA LYS A 38 -24.01 10.33 -16.09
C LYS A 38 -25.54 10.40 -16.01
N ASP A 39 -26.18 9.28 -15.70
CA ASP A 39 -27.59 9.21 -15.35
C ASP A 39 -27.76 9.66 -13.89
N THR A 40 -28.00 10.96 -13.72
CA THR A 40 -28.15 11.58 -12.39
C THR A 40 -29.44 11.18 -11.70
N GLN A 41 -30.49 10.83 -12.46
CA GLN A 41 -31.78 10.39 -11.90
C GLN A 41 -31.65 9.00 -11.30
N LEU A 42 -31.07 8.05 -12.04
CA LEU A 42 -30.81 6.70 -11.52
C LEU A 42 -29.91 6.74 -10.27
N HIS A 43 -28.86 7.56 -10.31
CA HIS A 43 -27.96 7.75 -9.17
C HIS A 43 -28.69 8.35 -7.95
N ALA A 44 -29.53 9.37 -8.15
CA ALA A 44 -30.28 9.99 -7.06
C ALA A 44 -31.34 9.06 -6.47
N GLN A 45 -32.02 8.29 -7.32
CA GLN A 45 -33.02 7.30 -6.88
C GLN A 45 -32.36 6.23 -5.99
N GLU A 46 -31.28 5.60 -6.44
CA GLU A 46 -30.59 4.61 -5.61
C GLU A 46 -30.03 5.22 -4.32
N GLN A 47 -29.58 6.48 -4.36
CA GLN A 47 -29.13 7.18 -3.16
C GLN A 47 -30.27 7.45 -2.17
N SER A 48 -31.50 7.65 -2.65
CA SER A 48 -32.69 7.78 -1.80
C SER A 48 -33.15 6.46 -1.19
N GLU A 49 -32.82 5.34 -1.83
CA GLU A 49 -33.09 3.97 -1.34
C GLU A 49 -32.00 3.45 -0.40
N GLN A 50 -30.85 4.14 -0.30
CA GLN A 50 -29.80 3.79 0.65
C GLN A 50 -30.28 4.04 2.07
N GLY A 51 -30.26 2.98 2.89
CA GLY A 51 -30.61 3.06 4.30
C GLY A 51 -29.71 4.04 5.07
N VAL A 52 -30.25 4.57 6.17
CA VAL A 52 -29.50 5.45 7.08
C VAL A 52 -28.63 4.59 8.00
N TYR A 53 -27.35 4.94 8.12
CA TYR A 53 -26.41 4.27 9.01
C TYR A 53 -26.38 4.99 10.37
N PHE A 54 -26.80 4.30 11.43
CA PHE A 54 -26.81 4.85 12.79
C PHE A 54 -25.56 4.43 13.56
N LEU A 55 -24.83 5.41 14.09
CA LEU A 55 -23.75 5.20 15.05
C LEU A 55 -24.26 5.47 16.46
N ARG A 56 -24.16 4.47 17.33
CA ARG A 56 -24.40 4.62 18.77
C ARG A 56 -23.06 4.58 19.49
N THR A 57 -22.78 5.59 20.30
CA THR A 57 -21.59 5.67 21.13
C THR A 57 -21.96 6.06 22.55
N ASN A 58 -21.14 5.66 23.52
CA ASN A 58 -21.17 6.14 24.90
C ASN A 58 -20.12 7.23 25.16
N MET A 59 -19.40 7.68 24.12
CA MET A 59 -18.43 8.76 24.22
C MET A 59 -19.15 10.09 24.34
N ASP A 60 -18.68 10.93 25.25
CA ASP A 60 -19.15 12.31 25.42
C ASP A 60 -18.42 13.23 24.43
N VAL A 61 -18.91 13.27 23.19
CA VAL A 61 -18.31 14.02 22.09
C VAL A 61 -19.40 14.81 21.37
N GLU A 62 -19.27 16.13 21.38
CA GLU A 62 -20.25 17.03 20.76
C GLU A 62 -20.15 17.07 19.22
N GLU A 63 -18.95 16.84 18.68
CA GLU A 63 -18.71 16.91 17.23
C GLU A 63 -18.89 15.55 16.55
N GLU A 64 -19.95 15.41 15.75
CA GLU A 64 -20.28 14.20 14.98
C GLU A 64 -19.12 13.69 14.12
N ARG A 65 -18.33 14.61 13.56
CA ARG A 65 -17.16 14.30 12.73
C ARG A 65 -16.14 13.45 13.48
N ILE A 66 -15.91 13.74 14.76
CA ILE A 66 -14.95 13.01 15.59
C ILE A 66 -15.46 11.58 15.80
N VAL A 67 -16.75 11.39 16.10
CA VAL A 67 -17.38 10.07 16.23
C VAL A 67 -17.22 9.27 14.94
N TRP A 68 -17.42 9.92 13.78
CA TRP A 68 -17.23 9.32 12.47
C TRP A 68 -15.77 8.92 12.20
N GLU A 69 -14.80 9.79 12.52
CA GLU A 69 -13.37 9.49 12.35
C GLU A 69 -12.95 8.32 13.23
N ILE A 70 -13.37 8.28 14.50
CA ILE A 70 -13.10 7.17 15.43
C ILE A 70 -13.69 5.86 14.91
N TYR A 71 -14.96 5.87 14.47
CA TYR A 71 -15.59 4.68 13.90
C TYR A 71 -14.79 4.14 12.69
N ASN A 72 -14.28 5.04 11.85
CA ASN A 72 -13.51 4.66 10.67
C ASN A 72 -12.12 4.11 10.96
N ILE A 73 -11.63 4.17 12.21
CA ILE A 73 -10.38 3.49 12.62
C ILE A 73 -10.48 1.97 12.39
N ILE A 74 -11.69 1.40 12.39
CA ILE A 74 -11.89 -0.02 12.02
C ILE A 74 -11.26 -0.36 10.67
N ARG A 75 -11.32 0.55 9.69
CA ARG A 75 -10.68 0.36 8.38
C ARG A 75 -9.16 0.31 8.48
N GLU A 76 -8.57 1.08 9.41
CA GLU A 76 -7.13 1.03 9.70
C GLU A 76 -6.74 -0.29 10.35
N ILE A 77 -7.58 -0.83 11.24
CA ILE A 77 -7.41 -2.16 11.84
C ILE A 77 -7.46 -3.24 10.75
N GLU A 78 -8.43 -3.20 9.84
CA GLU A 78 -8.50 -4.13 8.70
C GLU A 78 -7.27 -4.03 7.80
N SER A 79 -6.80 -2.82 7.53
CA SER A 79 -5.58 -2.61 6.76
C SER A 79 -4.35 -3.16 7.47
N THR A 80 -4.30 -3.04 8.80
CA THR A 80 -3.24 -3.61 9.66
C THR A 80 -3.24 -5.13 9.57
N PHE A 81 -4.40 -5.77 9.77
CA PHE A 81 -4.54 -7.22 9.65
C PHE A 81 -4.18 -7.73 8.25
N ARG A 82 -4.53 -6.97 7.21
CA ARG A 82 -4.13 -7.28 5.84
C ARG A 82 -2.61 -7.27 5.72
N CYS A 83 -1.95 -6.19 6.13
CA CYS A 83 -0.49 -6.06 6.07
C CYS A 83 0.22 -7.17 6.84
N LEU A 84 -0.23 -7.48 8.06
CA LEU A 84 0.28 -8.61 8.85
C LEU A 84 0.22 -9.93 8.08
N LYS A 85 -0.93 -10.23 7.46
CA LYS A 85 -1.13 -11.48 6.73
C LYS A 85 -0.43 -11.52 5.37
N THR A 86 -0.38 -10.42 4.64
CA THR A 86 0.09 -10.42 3.24
C THR A 86 1.54 -10.01 3.10
N ASP A 87 1.98 -9.01 3.84
CA ASP A 87 3.30 -8.39 3.62
C ASP A 87 4.33 -8.83 4.66
N LEU A 88 3.85 -9.25 5.83
CA LEU A 88 4.65 -9.81 6.92
C LEU A 88 4.48 -11.33 7.07
N ASP A 89 3.77 -11.96 6.14
CA ASP A 89 3.56 -13.41 6.07
C ASP A 89 3.07 -14.06 7.37
N LEU A 90 2.32 -13.33 8.22
CA LEU A 90 1.69 -13.84 9.44
C LEU A 90 0.50 -14.78 9.16
N ARG A 91 0.38 -15.34 7.95
CA ARG A 91 -0.63 -16.37 7.68
C ARG A 91 -0.38 -17.56 8.61
N PRO A 92 -1.41 -18.38 8.91
CA PRO A 92 -1.22 -19.58 9.69
C PRO A 92 -0.16 -20.47 9.03
N ILE A 93 1.06 -20.38 9.53
CA ILE A 93 2.03 -21.46 9.44
C ILE A 93 1.41 -22.54 10.33
N TYR A 94 1.31 -23.77 9.86
CA TYR A 94 0.68 -24.88 10.60
C TYR A 94 1.51 -25.25 11.84
N HIS A 95 1.56 -24.34 12.81
CA HIS A 95 2.17 -24.52 14.10
C HIS A 95 1.38 -25.58 14.83
N LYS A 96 2.07 -26.66 15.22
CA LYS A 96 1.45 -27.81 15.91
C LYS A 96 1.36 -27.62 17.43
N ARG A 97 1.90 -26.52 17.95
CA ARG A 97 2.02 -26.22 19.37
C ARG A 97 1.63 -24.77 19.63
N ASP A 98 0.86 -24.54 20.69
CA ASP A 98 0.36 -23.22 21.05
C ASP A 98 1.49 -22.22 21.31
N ASP A 99 2.57 -22.66 21.96
CA ASP A 99 3.75 -21.83 22.23
C ASP A 99 4.34 -21.21 20.95
N ALA A 100 4.43 -22.01 19.88
CA ALA A 100 4.99 -21.56 18.61
C ALA A 100 4.05 -20.58 17.90
N THR A 101 2.74 -20.81 17.98
CA THR A 101 1.71 -19.88 17.48
C THR A 101 1.81 -18.53 18.18
N MET A 102 1.93 -18.53 19.52
CA MET A 102 2.05 -17.30 20.31
C MET A 102 3.35 -16.55 20.01
N ALA A 103 4.47 -17.25 19.93
CA ALA A 103 5.75 -16.63 19.57
C ALA A 103 5.71 -15.98 18.18
N HIS A 104 5.11 -16.65 17.19
CA HIS A 104 4.97 -16.13 15.83
C HIS A 104 4.07 -14.90 15.79
N LEU A 105 2.93 -14.92 16.51
CA LEU A 105 2.04 -13.77 16.65
C LEU A 105 2.76 -12.55 17.24
N HIS A 106 3.48 -12.74 18.35
CA HIS A 106 4.23 -11.65 18.98
C HIS A 106 5.29 -11.08 18.05
N LEU A 107 6.06 -11.93 17.36
CA LEU A 107 7.04 -11.49 16.37
C LEU A 107 6.39 -10.69 15.24
N GLY A 108 5.22 -11.13 14.76
CA GLY A 108 4.43 -10.41 13.76
C GLY A 108 4.02 -9.01 14.19
N ILE A 109 3.54 -8.86 15.43
CA ILE A 109 3.15 -7.57 16.01
C ILE A 109 4.38 -6.64 16.14
N LEU A 110 5.52 -7.18 16.59
CA LEU A 110 6.77 -6.43 16.67
C LEU A 110 7.25 -5.98 15.28
N ALA A 111 7.22 -6.87 14.29
CA ALA A 111 7.57 -6.54 12.91
C ALA A 111 6.64 -5.46 12.35
N TYR A 112 5.34 -5.53 12.62
CA TYR A 112 4.39 -4.51 12.20
C TYR A 112 4.63 -3.16 12.87
N THR A 113 5.11 -3.13 14.11
CA THR A 113 5.48 -1.88 14.77
C THR A 113 6.56 -1.14 13.97
N VAL A 114 7.54 -1.85 13.41
CA VAL A 114 8.55 -1.28 12.52
C VAL A 114 7.91 -0.77 11.22
N VAL A 115 7.09 -1.59 10.56
CA VAL A 115 6.37 -1.20 9.33
C VAL A 115 5.53 0.05 9.53
N ASN A 116 4.73 0.09 10.59
CA ASN A 116 3.86 1.21 10.91
C ASN A 116 4.70 2.47 11.20
N THR A 117 5.77 2.36 11.97
CA THR A 117 6.65 3.50 12.28
C THR A 117 7.24 4.11 11.01
N VAL A 118 7.75 3.29 10.09
CA VAL A 118 8.28 3.76 8.80
C VAL A 118 7.17 4.44 8.00
N ARG A 119 6.01 3.81 7.87
CA ARG A 119 4.87 4.35 7.11
C ARG A 119 4.35 5.67 7.68
N GLN A 120 4.26 5.80 9.01
CA GLN A 120 3.81 7.03 9.65
C GLN A 120 4.79 8.18 9.40
N ARG A 121 6.10 7.96 9.52
CA ARG A 121 7.11 8.98 9.21
C ARG A 121 7.04 9.44 7.75
N LEU A 122 6.90 8.48 6.83
CA LEU A 122 6.74 8.77 5.41
C LEU A 122 5.44 9.53 5.13
N LYS A 123 4.32 9.14 5.75
CA LYS A 123 3.01 9.79 5.62
C LYS A 123 3.04 11.25 6.05
N VAL A 124 3.68 11.57 7.17
CA VAL A 124 3.84 12.96 7.66
C VAL A 124 4.61 13.82 6.63
N SER A 125 5.51 13.20 5.87
CA SER A 125 6.28 13.87 4.80
C SER A 125 5.59 13.83 3.43
N GLY A 126 4.32 13.42 3.37
CA GLY A 126 3.51 13.35 2.14
C GLY A 126 3.67 12.07 1.30
N ILE A 127 4.47 11.10 1.75
CA ILE A 127 4.71 9.84 1.03
C ILE A 127 3.70 8.78 1.52
N ASN A 128 2.67 8.53 0.72
CA ASN A 128 1.54 7.65 1.04
C ASN A 128 1.61 6.29 0.34
N HIS A 129 2.75 5.60 0.42
CA HIS A 129 2.93 4.29 -0.22
C HIS A 129 2.50 3.12 0.68
N SER A 130 2.07 2.02 0.06
CA SER A 130 1.90 0.73 0.75
C SER A 130 3.28 0.19 1.16
N TRP A 131 3.30 -0.73 2.15
CA TRP A 131 4.55 -1.37 2.55
C TRP A 131 5.22 -2.12 1.39
N THR A 132 4.43 -2.82 0.58
CA THR A 132 4.87 -3.50 -0.65
C THR A 132 5.57 -2.55 -1.62
N GLU A 133 5.04 -1.34 -1.80
CA GLU A 133 5.62 -0.35 -2.71
C GLU A 133 6.90 0.26 -2.14
N ILE A 134 6.94 0.53 -0.83
CA ILE A 134 8.16 0.96 -0.14
C ILE A 134 9.26 -0.09 -0.33
N LEU A 135 8.95 -1.38 -0.14
CA LEU A 135 9.90 -2.47 -0.36
C LEU A 135 10.32 -2.57 -1.83
N ARG A 136 9.40 -2.38 -2.79
CA ARG A 136 9.71 -2.36 -4.22
C ARG A 136 10.74 -1.27 -4.54
N ILE A 137 10.53 -0.06 -4.03
CA ILE A 137 11.46 1.08 -4.19
C ILE A 137 12.79 0.78 -3.52
N ALA A 138 12.78 0.30 -2.27
CA ALA A 138 14.00 -0.01 -1.51
C ALA A 138 14.85 -1.11 -2.19
N ARG A 139 14.20 -2.12 -2.78
CA ARG A 139 14.87 -3.22 -3.52
C ARG A 139 15.65 -2.75 -4.74
N THR A 140 15.50 -1.50 -5.19
CA THR A 140 16.31 -0.92 -6.27
C THR A 140 17.76 -0.69 -5.86
N GLN A 141 18.04 -0.49 -4.56
CA GLN A 141 19.40 -0.48 -4.04
C GLN A 141 19.86 -1.91 -3.75
N LYS A 142 21.05 -2.28 -4.23
CA LYS A 142 21.65 -3.60 -4.02
C LYS A 142 22.86 -3.49 -3.10
N MET A 143 23.07 -4.52 -2.31
CA MET A 143 24.23 -4.65 -1.43
C MET A 143 25.07 -5.83 -1.89
N VAL A 144 26.36 -5.59 -2.14
CA VAL A 144 27.31 -6.58 -2.63
C VAL A 144 28.37 -6.79 -1.56
N THR A 145 28.61 -8.05 -1.22
CA THR A 145 29.68 -8.47 -0.31
C THR A 145 30.73 -9.20 -1.13
N THR A 146 31.92 -8.63 -1.22
CA THR A 146 33.07 -9.23 -1.90
C THR A 146 34.00 -9.82 -0.84
N ARG A 147 34.33 -11.10 -0.99
CA ARG A 147 35.30 -11.80 -0.15
C ARG A 147 36.52 -12.15 -0.98
N GLY A 148 37.71 -11.91 -0.44
CA GLY A 148 38.96 -12.27 -1.07
C GLY A 148 40.05 -12.49 -0.03
N THR A 149 41.05 -13.29 -0.37
CA THR A 149 42.19 -13.56 0.50
C THR A 149 43.34 -12.65 0.09
N ASN A 150 43.98 -11.98 1.06
CA ASN A 150 45.19 -11.20 0.78
C ASN A 150 46.42 -12.12 0.58
N MET A 151 47.55 -11.56 0.17
CA MET A 151 48.82 -12.30 0.05
C MET A 151 49.33 -12.90 1.37
N THR A 152 48.75 -12.52 2.51
CA THR A 152 49.04 -13.02 3.85
C THR A 152 48.01 -14.05 4.35
N ASP A 153 47.24 -14.68 3.44
CA ASP A 153 46.17 -15.64 3.75
C ASP A 153 45.05 -15.12 4.67
N GLN A 154 44.94 -13.80 4.83
CA GLN A 154 43.87 -13.16 5.60
C GLN A 154 42.61 -12.97 4.75
N LEU A 155 41.46 -13.39 5.27
CA LEU A 155 40.15 -13.16 4.65
C LEU A 155 39.76 -11.68 4.78
N ILE A 156 39.62 -11.01 3.64
CA ILE A 156 39.09 -9.65 3.54
C ILE A 156 37.64 -9.73 3.06
N GLU A 157 36.71 -9.21 3.86
CA GLU A 157 35.32 -8.97 3.46
C GLU A 157 35.08 -7.47 3.26
N VAL A 158 34.61 -7.09 2.07
CA VAL A 158 34.20 -5.73 1.74
C VAL A 158 32.74 -5.72 1.35
N ARG A 159 31.93 -4.94 2.06
CA ARG A 159 30.52 -4.74 1.74
C ARG A 159 30.30 -3.34 1.18
N LYS A 160 29.71 -3.24 -0.01
CA LYS A 160 29.34 -1.98 -0.66
C LYS A 160 27.89 -2.00 -1.11
N SER A 161 27.24 -0.85 -1.07
CA SER A 161 25.88 -0.67 -1.59
C SER A 161 25.92 0.11 -2.91
N SER A 162 25.04 -0.25 -3.84
CA SER A 162 24.81 0.53 -5.06
C SER A 162 24.22 1.90 -4.73
N VAL A 163 24.24 2.79 -5.71
CA VAL A 163 23.55 4.08 -5.62
C VAL A 163 22.03 3.83 -5.57
N PRO A 164 21.30 4.40 -4.58
CA PRO A 164 19.85 4.33 -4.58
C PRO A 164 19.28 5.18 -5.73
N THR A 165 18.12 4.76 -6.23
CA THR A 165 17.31 5.55 -7.16
C THR A 165 16.81 6.82 -6.48
N GLN A 166 16.35 7.82 -7.26
CA GLN A 166 15.83 9.07 -6.71
C GLN A 166 14.65 8.85 -5.75
N ASP A 167 13.76 7.92 -6.07
CA ASP A 167 12.62 7.59 -5.21
C ASP A 167 13.07 6.98 -3.88
N PHE A 168 14.06 6.08 -3.89
CA PHE A 168 14.56 5.51 -2.65
C PHE A 168 15.40 6.51 -1.86
N GLN A 169 16.15 7.39 -2.52
CA GLN A 169 16.86 8.48 -1.86
C GLN A 169 15.89 9.36 -1.07
N ARG A 170 14.74 9.72 -1.66
CA ARG A 170 13.70 10.50 -0.96
C ARG A 170 13.20 9.79 0.31
N ILE A 171 13.02 8.48 0.26
CA ILE A 171 12.64 7.67 1.45
C ILE A 171 13.76 7.72 2.50
N LEU A 172 15.02 7.54 2.10
CA LEU A 172 16.17 7.59 3.02
C LEU A 172 16.30 8.96 3.69
N ASP A 173 16.11 10.05 2.93
CA ASP A 173 16.20 11.42 3.42
C ASP A 173 15.14 11.71 4.49
N VAL A 174 13.88 11.32 4.24
CA VAL A 174 12.79 11.44 5.23
C VAL A 174 13.08 10.63 6.49
N MET A 175 13.70 9.46 6.32
CA MET A 175 14.04 8.58 7.43
C MET A 175 15.33 9.01 8.17
N GLY A 176 16.06 10.01 7.67
CA GLY A 176 17.31 10.49 8.25
C GLY A 176 18.50 9.55 8.02
N TYR A 177 18.46 8.70 6.99
CA TYR A 177 19.52 7.73 6.69
C TYR A 177 20.47 8.21 5.60
N LYS A 178 21.76 7.86 5.76
CA LYS A 178 22.78 8.12 4.73
C LYS A 178 22.53 7.27 3.49
N LYS A 179 22.86 7.82 2.33
CA LYS A 179 22.84 7.16 1.01
C LYS A 179 23.61 5.83 0.98
N TYR A 180 24.71 5.76 1.73
CA TYR A 180 25.54 4.57 1.87
C TYR A 180 25.57 4.14 3.35
N PRO A 181 24.89 3.04 3.70
CA PRO A 181 24.83 2.57 5.08
C PRO A 181 26.17 1.96 5.55
N PHE A 182 26.99 1.46 4.63
CA PHE A 182 28.31 0.90 4.94
C PHE A 182 29.39 1.83 4.41
N VAL A 183 29.90 2.69 5.28
CA VAL A 183 31.13 3.44 5.03
C VAL A 183 32.24 2.63 5.68
N LYS A 184 33.28 2.27 4.92
CA LYS A 184 34.48 1.64 5.50
C LYS A 184 35.10 2.70 6.41
N ASN A 185 35.03 2.52 7.73
CA ASN A 185 35.88 3.27 8.63
C ASN A 185 37.30 2.76 8.33
N LEU A 186 38.08 3.61 7.66
CA LEU A 186 39.52 3.43 7.45
C LEU A 186 40.25 3.87 8.71
#